data_AF-A0A3E2W4Z8-F1
#
_entry.id   AF-A0A3E2W4Z8-F1
#
_cell.length_a   1.000
_cell.length_b   1.000
_cell.length_c   1.000
_cell.angle_alpha   90.00
_cell.angle_beta   90.00
_cell.angle_gamma   90.00
#
_symmetry.space_group_name_H-M   'P 1'
#
loop_
_entity.id
_entity.type
_entity.pdbx_description
1 polymer ?
#
loop_
_entity_poly.entity_id
_entity_poly.type
_entity_poly.pdbx_seq_one_letter_code
_entity_poly.pdbx_strand_id
1 'polypeptide(L)'
;VKPCIESKVFGIGVEAYTVGSAEFALSYAAFNREKCIPLMDNGHYHPTEVVSDKIPALLAFFPEIALHVTRPIRWDSDHVVLFDDETKEICKEIVRCGGLDGRVNIALDYFDASINRISAWTVGFRNVEKALLSALCTPHTVLKELQDTNQFTELMVRQEELKTLPFGEIWDEYCRRNGVPVDGAWFEEVKKYEQNVLSKRI
;
A
#
# COMPACT_ATOMS: atom_id res chain seq x y z
N VAL A 1 -23.05 -4.77 1.14
CA VAL A 1 -21.77 -4.18 1.58
C VAL A 1 -21.45 -4.75 2.95
N LYS A 2 -20.28 -5.35 3.14
CA LYS A 2 -19.84 -5.87 4.44
C LYS A 2 -19.07 -4.76 5.17
N PRO A 3 -19.30 -4.50 6.47
CA PRO A 3 -18.41 -3.65 7.25
C PRO A 3 -17.02 -4.27 7.38
N CYS A 4 -16.02 -3.41 7.51
CA CYS A 4 -14.67 -3.79 7.89
C CYS A 4 -14.48 -3.67 9.41
N ILE A 5 -13.59 -4.49 9.96
CA ILE A 5 -13.06 -4.29 11.31
C ILE A 5 -11.54 -4.10 11.22
N GLU A 6 -11.05 -3.08 11.92
CA GLU A 6 -9.67 -2.64 11.88
C GLU A 6 -9.09 -2.63 13.29
N SER A 7 -7.90 -3.20 13.45
CA SER A 7 -7.17 -3.16 14.71
C SER A 7 -6.23 -1.97 14.80
N LYS A 8 -5.83 -1.62 16.03
CA LYS A 8 -4.74 -0.68 16.28
C LYS A 8 -3.87 -1.14 17.44
N VAL A 9 -2.55 -1.00 17.33
CA VAL A 9 -1.62 -1.34 18.41
C VAL A 9 -1.75 -0.35 19.57
N PHE A 10 -1.73 0.95 19.30
CA PHE A 10 -1.92 2.01 20.28
C PHE A 10 -2.35 3.32 19.60
N GLY A 11 -2.86 4.26 20.39
CA GLY A 11 -3.06 5.66 19.99
C GLY A 11 -2.62 6.62 21.08
N ILE A 12 -2.40 7.89 20.73
CA ILE A 12 -2.06 8.93 21.71
C ILE A 12 -3.21 9.07 22.72
N GLY A 13 -2.92 8.96 24.01
CA GLY A 13 -3.88 8.96 25.10
C GLY A 13 -4.49 7.59 25.45
N VAL A 14 -4.16 6.54 24.69
CA VAL A 14 -4.60 5.16 24.91
C VAL A 14 -3.46 4.16 24.67
N GLU A 15 -2.25 4.51 25.12
CA GLU A 15 -1.01 3.82 24.75
C GLU A 15 -0.90 2.40 25.30
N ALA A 16 -1.43 2.19 26.51
CA ALA A 16 -1.22 0.97 27.26
C ALA A 16 -2.18 -0.17 26.87
N TYR A 17 -3.31 0.13 26.23
CA TYR A 17 -4.34 -0.85 25.93
C TYR A 17 -5.30 -0.40 24.85
N THR A 18 -5.37 -1.18 23.77
CA THR A 18 -6.39 -1.05 22.72
C THR A 18 -7.33 -2.24 22.78
N VAL A 19 -8.64 -1.99 22.97
CA VAL A 19 -9.66 -3.06 23.01
C VAL A 19 -9.71 -3.82 21.68
N GLY A 20 -9.71 -3.10 20.57
CA GLY A 20 -9.64 -3.65 19.22
C GLY A 20 -8.21 -4.03 18.83
N SER A 21 -7.60 -4.99 19.54
CA SER A 21 -6.26 -5.50 19.20
C SER A 21 -6.28 -6.27 17.87
N ALA A 22 -5.10 -6.56 17.31
CA ALA A 22 -4.96 -7.34 16.09
C ALA A 22 -5.62 -8.73 16.21
N GLU A 23 -5.38 -9.43 17.32
CA GLU A 23 -5.96 -10.76 17.57
C GLU A 23 -7.48 -10.68 17.73
N PHE A 24 -7.99 -9.63 18.39
CA PHE A 24 -9.43 -9.42 18.54
C PHE A 24 -10.09 -9.17 17.20
N ALA A 25 -9.59 -8.19 16.42
CA ALA A 25 -10.19 -7.81 15.14
C ALA A 25 -10.15 -8.97 14.14
N LEU A 26 -9.02 -9.68 14.05
CA LEU A 26 -8.87 -10.82 13.16
C LEU A 26 -9.77 -11.99 13.57
N SER A 27 -9.83 -12.32 14.87
CA SER A 27 -10.72 -13.38 15.37
C SER A 27 -12.18 -13.01 15.12
N TYR A 28 -12.57 -11.76 15.41
CA TYR A 28 -13.92 -11.27 15.17
C TYR A 28 -14.30 -11.39 13.69
N ALA A 29 -13.42 -10.97 12.77
CA ALA A 29 -13.64 -11.14 11.33
C ALA A 29 -13.74 -12.62 10.94
N ALA A 30 -12.90 -13.50 11.49
CA ALA A 30 -12.92 -14.93 11.21
C ALA A 30 -14.24 -15.59 11.66
N PHE A 31 -14.72 -15.29 12.87
CA PHE A 31 -16.00 -15.80 13.38
C PHE A 31 -17.22 -15.16 12.69
N ASN A 32 -17.05 -14.03 11.99
CA ASN A 32 -18.10 -13.33 11.26
C ASN A 32 -17.79 -13.19 9.76
N ARG A 33 -17.08 -14.17 9.16
CA ARG A 33 -16.50 -14.10 7.80
C ARG A 33 -17.49 -13.78 6.68
N GLU A 34 -18.76 -14.12 6.85
CA GLU A 34 -19.82 -13.78 5.87
C GLU A 34 -20.30 -12.32 5.97
N LYS A 35 -20.04 -11.67 7.10
CA LYS A 35 -20.60 -10.35 7.45
C LYS A 35 -19.53 -9.28 7.67
N CYS A 36 -18.27 -9.65 7.88
CA CYS A 36 -17.20 -8.73 8.24
C CYS A 36 -15.93 -9.04 7.44
N ILE A 37 -15.25 -7.97 7.00
CA ILE A 37 -13.97 -8.04 6.29
C ILE A 37 -12.87 -7.62 7.27
N PRO A 38 -11.76 -8.39 7.41
CA PRO A 38 -10.60 -7.90 8.15
C PRO A 38 -9.91 -6.80 7.37
N LEU A 39 -9.60 -5.69 8.04
CA LEU A 39 -8.86 -4.57 7.50
C LEU A 39 -7.51 -4.44 8.21
N MET A 40 -6.44 -4.35 7.43
CA MET A 40 -5.09 -4.16 7.93
C MET A 40 -4.57 -2.80 7.49
N ASP A 41 -4.20 -1.98 8.46
CA ASP A 41 -3.48 -0.73 8.27
C ASP A 41 -2.01 -0.94 8.63
N ASN A 42 -1.08 -0.63 7.73
CA ASN A 42 0.35 -0.89 7.96
C ASN A 42 1.05 0.09 8.90
N GLY A 43 0.35 1.10 9.42
CA GLY A 43 0.78 1.96 10.53
C GLY A 43 0.34 1.48 11.91
N HIS A 44 -0.62 0.56 11.96
CA HIS A 44 -1.30 0.10 13.18
C HIS A 44 -0.64 -1.09 13.91
N TYR A 45 0.61 -1.44 13.60
CA TYR A 45 1.29 -2.62 14.11
C TYR A 45 2.58 -2.30 14.88
N HIS A 46 3.19 -3.32 15.50
CA HIS A 46 4.40 -3.14 16.29
C HIS A 46 5.59 -2.65 15.45
N PRO A 47 6.62 -2.06 16.07
CA PRO A 47 7.86 -1.76 15.36
C PRO A 47 8.39 -3.00 14.63
N THR A 48 8.76 -2.83 13.35
CA THR A 48 9.22 -3.89 12.43
C THR A 48 8.17 -4.89 11.95
N GLU A 49 6.94 -4.84 12.48
CA GLU A 49 5.84 -5.65 11.98
C GLU A 49 5.33 -5.07 10.66
N VAL A 50 5.14 -5.92 9.65
CA VAL A 50 4.78 -5.54 8.28
C VAL A 50 3.47 -6.20 7.86
N VAL A 51 2.68 -5.51 7.04
CA VAL A 51 1.38 -6.01 6.56
C VAL A 51 1.56 -6.85 5.30
N SER A 52 2.62 -6.60 4.52
CA SER A 52 3.00 -7.42 3.36
C SER A 52 2.99 -8.93 3.68
N ASP A 53 3.62 -9.35 4.78
CA ASP A 53 3.66 -10.75 5.25
C ASP A 53 2.27 -11.32 5.61
N LYS A 54 1.34 -10.48 6.05
CA LYS A 54 0.00 -10.91 6.48
C LYS A 54 -0.93 -11.20 5.30
N ILE A 55 -0.73 -10.53 4.16
CA ILE A 55 -1.59 -10.65 2.98
C ILE A 55 -1.75 -12.10 2.50
N PRO A 56 -0.67 -12.86 2.18
CA PRO A 56 -0.81 -14.24 1.71
C PRO A 56 -1.46 -15.14 2.76
N ALA A 57 -1.13 -14.97 4.05
CA ALA A 57 -1.73 -15.73 5.14
C ALA A 57 -3.24 -15.47 5.23
N LEU A 58 -3.67 -14.21 5.15
CA LEU A 58 -5.08 -13.86 5.22
C LEU A 58 -5.85 -14.32 3.98
N LEU A 59 -5.29 -14.21 2.78
CA LEU A 59 -5.92 -14.69 1.55
C LEU A 59 -6.09 -16.23 1.52
N ALA A 60 -5.39 -16.98 2.36
CA ALA A 60 -5.64 -18.42 2.53
C ALA A 60 -6.96 -18.71 3.29
N PHE A 61 -7.39 -17.80 4.18
CA PHE A 61 -8.54 -18.00 5.05
C PHE A 61 -9.72 -17.06 4.77
N PHE A 62 -9.49 -15.93 4.13
CA PHE A 62 -10.51 -14.93 3.82
C PHE A 62 -10.70 -14.83 2.30
N PRO A 63 -11.95 -14.80 1.81
CA PRO A 63 -12.21 -14.60 0.39
C PRO A 63 -11.83 -13.18 -0.06
N GLU A 64 -11.93 -12.24 0.87
CA GLU A 64 -11.79 -10.81 0.67
C GLU A 64 -11.14 -10.20 1.93
N ILE A 65 -10.18 -9.29 1.73
CA ILE A 65 -9.54 -8.48 2.78
C ILE A 65 -9.58 -7.00 2.38
N ALA A 66 -9.39 -6.11 3.34
CA ALA A 66 -9.21 -4.69 3.11
C ALA A 66 -7.86 -4.21 3.63
N LEU A 67 -7.29 -3.20 2.97
CA LEU A 67 -6.02 -2.60 3.32
C LEU A 67 -6.17 -1.10 3.41
N HIS A 68 -5.65 -0.52 4.48
CA HIS A 68 -5.23 0.87 4.52
C HIS A 68 -3.71 0.90 4.33
N VAL A 69 -3.27 1.59 3.27
CA VAL A 69 -1.85 1.82 3.01
C VAL A 69 -1.50 3.21 3.54
N THR A 70 -0.62 3.24 4.53
CA THR A 70 -0.09 4.42 5.21
C THR A 70 1.44 4.33 5.34
N ARG A 71 2.06 5.35 5.93
CA ARG A 71 3.49 5.32 6.27
C ARG A 71 3.70 5.71 7.74
N PRO A 72 3.94 4.75 8.64
CA PRO A 72 4.28 5.06 10.02
C PRO A 72 5.71 5.57 10.15
N ILE A 73 5.90 6.61 10.94
CA ILE A 73 7.20 7.17 11.30
C ILE A 73 7.32 7.15 12.82
N ARG A 74 7.84 6.02 13.32
CA ARG A 74 8.01 5.67 14.75
C ARG A 74 6.72 5.39 15.52
N TRP A 75 5.61 5.93 15.08
CA TRP A 75 4.26 5.66 15.55
C TRP A 75 3.32 5.70 14.36
N ASP A 76 2.04 5.45 14.61
CA ASP A 76 0.99 5.63 13.61
C ASP A 76 0.77 7.11 13.29
N SER A 77 1.67 7.64 12.46
CA SER A 77 1.86 9.07 12.25
C SER A 77 1.21 9.60 10.97
N ASP A 78 0.47 8.76 10.25
CA ASP A 78 -0.29 9.13 9.07
C ASP A 78 0.51 9.88 7.99
N HIS A 79 1.78 9.52 7.76
CA HIS A 79 2.55 10.20 6.74
C HIS A 79 2.18 9.71 5.34
N VAL A 80 2.34 10.59 4.36
CA VAL A 80 2.07 10.28 2.95
C VAL A 80 2.86 9.05 2.51
N VAL A 81 2.16 8.11 1.86
CA VAL A 81 2.72 6.88 1.28
C VAL A 81 3.80 7.19 0.24
N LEU A 82 4.92 6.49 0.34
CA LEU A 82 6.06 6.63 -0.57
C LEU A 82 6.22 5.38 -1.43
N PHE A 83 7.06 5.48 -2.47
CA PHE A 83 7.49 4.30 -3.23
C PHE A 83 8.64 3.57 -2.52
N ASP A 84 8.41 3.22 -1.26
CA ASP A 84 9.36 2.57 -0.35
C ASP A 84 9.23 1.05 -0.38
N ASP A 85 10.05 0.37 0.44
CA ASP A 85 10.14 -1.09 0.44
C ASP A 85 8.81 -1.74 0.86
N GLU A 86 8.20 -1.32 1.97
CA GLU A 86 6.95 -1.95 2.44
C GLU A 86 5.79 -1.68 1.48
N THR A 87 5.67 -0.49 0.89
CA THR A 87 4.63 -0.22 -0.12
C THR A 87 4.79 -1.12 -1.35
N LYS A 88 6.03 -1.35 -1.80
CA LYS A 88 6.34 -2.29 -2.89
C LYS A 88 6.01 -3.72 -2.50
N GLU A 89 6.38 -4.15 -1.29
CA GLU A 89 6.13 -5.50 -0.80
C GLU A 89 4.63 -5.79 -0.65
N ILE A 90 3.85 -4.86 -0.11
CA ILE A 90 2.38 -4.95 -0.06
C ILE A 90 1.80 -5.17 -1.46
N CYS A 91 2.19 -4.32 -2.43
CA CYS A 91 1.69 -4.42 -3.80
C CYS A 91 2.16 -5.69 -4.51
N LYS A 92 3.39 -6.15 -4.23
CA LYS A 92 3.93 -7.41 -4.74
C LYS A 92 3.10 -8.59 -4.26
N GLU A 93 2.76 -8.66 -2.98
CA GLU A 93 1.94 -9.74 -2.42
C GLU A 93 0.50 -9.70 -2.92
N ILE A 94 -0.10 -8.50 -3.08
CA ILE A 94 -1.41 -8.35 -3.73
C ILE A 94 -1.40 -8.96 -5.13
N VAL A 95 -0.43 -8.59 -5.97
CA VAL A 95 -0.35 -9.08 -7.36
C VAL A 95 -0.07 -10.58 -7.39
N ARG A 96 0.97 -11.03 -6.66
CA ARG A 96 1.43 -12.42 -6.66
C ARG A 96 0.34 -13.39 -6.16
N CYS A 97 -0.52 -12.95 -5.24
CA CYS A 97 -1.58 -13.76 -4.66
C CYS A 97 -2.95 -13.62 -5.37
N GLY A 98 -3.01 -12.97 -6.53
CA GLY A 98 -4.28 -12.78 -7.27
C GLY A 98 -5.27 -11.87 -6.54
N GLY A 99 -4.77 -10.90 -5.77
CA GLY A 99 -5.58 -9.97 -4.97
C GLY A 99 -6.39 -8.98 -5.81
N LEU A 100 -5.93 -8.67 -7.02
CA LEU A 100 -6.56 -7.69 -7.92
C LEU A 100 -7.90 -8.15 -8.51
N ASP A 101 -8.23 -9.45 -8.44
CA ASP A 101 -9.51 -10.02 -8.93
C ASP A 101 -10.68 -9.74 -7.97
N GLY A 102 -10.63 -8.64 -7.22
CA GLY A 102 -11.64 -8.24 -6.23
C GLY A 102 -11.48 -8.91 -4.86
N ARG A 103 -10.32 -9.51 -4.57
CA ARG A 103 -10.04 -10.15 -3.26
C ARG A 103 -9.37 -9.20 -2.27
N VAL A 104 -8.78 -8.12 -2.74
CA VAL A 104 -8.12 -7.12 -1.90
C VAL A 104 -8.67 -5.74 -2.22
N ASN A 105 -9.31 -5.10 -1.25
CA ASN A 105 -9.72 -3.71 -1.32
C ASN A 105 -8.56 -2.83 -0.83
N ILE A 106 -8.09 -1.92 -1.67
CA ILE A 106 -6.95 -1.04 -1.36
C ILE A 106 -7.47 0.38 -1.15
N ALA A 107 -7.21 0.94 0.03
CA ALA A 107 -7.42 2.34 0.33
C ALA A 107 -6.14 2.95 0.92
N LEU A 108 -6.07 4.27 0.90
CA LEU A 108 -4.97 5.02 1.52
C LEU A 108 -5.50 5.69 2.77
N ASP A 109 -4.77 5.60 3.86
CA ASP A 109 -5.09 6.27 5.11
C ASP A 109 -3.89 7.08 5.57
N TYR A 110 -3.92 8.39 5.34
CA TYR A 110 -2.86 9.28 5.80
C TYR A 110 -3.35 10.72 5.82
N PHE A 111 -2.66 11.54 6.62
CA PHE A 111 -2.98 12.92 6.86
C PHE A 111 -1.70 13.70 7.19
N ASP A 112 -1.16 14.38 6.18
CA ASP A 112 -0.06 15.31 6.37
C ASP A 112 -0.54 16.75 6.17
N ALA A 113 -0.78 17.45 7.28
CA ALA A 113 -1.19 18.84 7.29
C ALA A 113 -0.03 19.84 7.14
N SER A 114 1.22 19.38 7.10
CA SER A 114 2.39 20.25 7.00
C SER A 114 2.71 20.66 5.57
N ILE A 115 2.11 20.00 4.58
CA ILE A 115 2.33 20.22 3.14
C ILE A 115 1.02 20.49 2.40
N ASN A 116 1.13 20.82 1.11
CA ASN A 116 -0.03 20.97 0.25
C ASN A 116 -0.81 19.64 0.16
N ARG A 117 -2.08 19.64 0.62
CA ARG A 117 -2.92 18.43 0.71
C ARG A 117 -3.21 17.76 -0.64
N ILE A 118 -3.27 18.54 -1.73
CA ILE A 118 -3.44 18.00 -3.09
C ILE A 118 -2.18 17.27 -3.52
N SER A 119 -1.01 17.83 -3.20
CA SER A 119 0.27 17.15 -3.38
C SER A 119 0.34 15.86 -2.56
N ALA A 120 -0.06 15.89 -1.28
CA ALA A 120 -0.08 14.71 -0.42
C ALA A 120 -0.92 13.56 -1.02
N TRP A 121 -2.14 13.84 -1.49
CA TRP A 121 -2.96 12.84 -2.19
C TRP A 121 -2.31 12.36 -3.49
N THR A 122 -1.87 13.29 -4.34
CA THR A 122 -1.31 12.96 -5.65
C THR A 122 -0.06 12.08 -5.50
N VAL A 123 0.82 12.39 -4.55
CA VAL A 123 2.04 11.60 -4.28
C VAL A 123 1.69 10.21 -3.79
N GLY A 124 0.85 10.08 -2.75
CA GLY A 124 0.55 8.77 -2.18
C GLY A 124 -0.20 7.84 -3.14
N PHE A 125 -1.22 8.35 -3.84
CA PHE A 125 -1.94 7.58 -4.87
C PHE A 125 -1.00 7.11 -5.99
N ARG A 126 -0.22 8.02 -6.57
CA ARG A 126 0.73 7.65 -7.64
C ARG A 126 1.77 6.65 -7.16
N ASN A 127 2.21 6.70 -5.91
CA ASN A 127 3.19 5.76 -5.39
C ASN A 127 2.63 4.35 -5.18
N VAL A 128 1.36 4.21 -4.77
CA VAL A 128 0.70 2.90 -4.74
C VAL A 128 0.45 2.38 -6.16
N GLU A 129 0.01 3.22 -7.10
CA GLU A 129 -0.12 2.83 -8.51
C GLU A 129 1.22 2.39 -9.11
N LYS A 130 2.31 3.09 -8.81
CA LYS A 130 3.67 2.70 -9.22
C LYS A 130 4.08 1.36 -8.62
N ALA A 131 3.79 1.12 -7.34
CA ALA A 131 4.06 -0.15 -6.68
C ALA A 131 3.27 -1.32 -7.28
N LEU A 132 1.99 -1.11 -7.59
CA LEU A 132 1.16 -2.09 -8.31
C LEU A 132 1.70 -2.36 -9.72
N LEU A 133 2.05 -1.32 -10.48
CA LEU A 133 2.59 -1.46 -11.83
C LEU A 133 3.94 -2.19 -11.81
N SER A 134 4.83 -1.84 -10.87
CA SER A 134 6.12 -2.51 -10.68
C SER A 134 5.94 -3.99 -10.34
N ALA A 135 4.97 -4.32 -9.49
CA ALA A 135 4.61 -5.70 -9.19
C ALA A 135 4.02 -6.43 -10.41
N LEU A 136 3.19 -5.78 -11.23
CA LEU A 136 2.67 -6.37 -12.48
C LEU A 136 3.75 -6.63 -13.53
N CYS A 137 4.80 -5.80 -13.57
CA CYS A 137 5.95 -5.96 -14.44
C CYS A 137 7.01 -6.95 -13.90
N THR A 138 6.82 -7.49 -12.69
CA THR A 138 7.75 -8.46 -12.10
C THR A 138 7.52 -9.85 -12.72
N PRO A 139 8.58 -10.57 -13.15
CA PRO A 139 8.46 -11.90 -13.77
C PRO A 139 8.20 -13.00 -12.72
N HIS A 140 7.04 -12.96 -12.06
CA HIS A 140 6.69 -13.82 -10.93
C HIS A 140 6.85 -15.31 -11.21
N THR A 141 6.46 -15.79 -12.41
CA THR A 141 6.59 -17.20 -12.78
C THR A 141 8.03 -17.68 -12.76
N VAL A 142 8.95 -16.90 -13.32
CA VAL A 142 10.38 -17.22 -13.35
C VAL A 142 10.97 -17.16 -11.95
N LEU A 143 10.66 -16.10 -11.18
CA LEU A 143 11.16 -15.98 -9.80
C LEU A 143 10.64 -17.11 -8.90
N LYS A 144 9.38 -17.55 -9.10
CA LYS A 144 8.80 -18.68 -8.38
C LYS A 144 9.54 -19.98 -8.74
N GLU A 145 9.83 -20.24 -10.01
CA GLU A 145 10.56 -21.43 -10.43
C GLU A 145 11.97 -21.48 -9.81
N LEU A 146 12.69 -20.35 -9.80
CA LEU A 146 13.98 -20.23 -9.11
C LEU A 146 13.85 -20.53 -7.61
N GLN A 147 12.79 -20.05 -6.97
CA GLN A 147 12.50 -20.33 -5.56
C GLN A 147 12.19 -21.83 -5.33
N ASP A 148 11.32 -22.44 -6.13
CA ASP A 148 10.93 -23.85 -6.02
C ASP A 148 12.10 -24.81 -6.27
N THR A 149 13.09 -24.40 -7.08
CA THR A 149 14.29 -25.17 -7.42
C THR A 149 15.50 -24.82 -6.54
N ASN A 150 15.32 -24.04 -5.48
CA ASN A 150 16.37 -23.60 -4.53
C ASN A 150 17.53 -22.81 -5.16
N GLN A 151 17.29 -22.12 -6.28
CA GLN A 151 18.29 -21.27 -6.95
C GLN A 151 18.34 -19.88 -6.32
N PHE A 152 18.54 -19.83 -5.01
CA PHE A 152 18.41 -18.60 -4.22
C PHE A 152 19.44 -17.52 -4.58
N THR A 153 20.63 -17.90 -5.04
CA THR A 153 21.63 -16.94 -5.51
C THR A 153 21.16 -16.20 -6.76
N GLU A 154 20.66 -16.93 -7.77
CA GLU A 154 20.12 -16.29 -8.97
C GLU A 154 18.84 -15.51 -8.64
N LEU A 155 17.95 -16.06 -7.83
CA LEU A 155 16.74 -15.37 -7.37
C LEU A 155 17.05 -13.99 -6.79
N MET A 156 18.02 -13.91 -5.87
CA MET A 156 18.45 -12.66 -5.26
C MET A 156 19.02 -11.68 -6.30
N VAL A 157 19.92 -12.15 -7.18
CA VAL A 157 20.52 -11.31 -8.23
C VAL A 157 19.43 -10.73 -9.14
N ARG A 158 18.51 -11.57 -9.62
CA ARG A 158 17.41 -11.15 -10.50
C ARG A 158 16.51 -10.13 -9.83
N GLN A 159 16.15 -10.35 -8.56
CA GLN A 159 15.32 -9.41 -7.80
C GLN A 159 15.96 -8.03 -7.66
N GLU A 160 17.28 -7.96 -7.46
CA GLU A 160 18.00 -6.68 -7.41
C GLU A 160 18.11 -6.02 -8.79
N GLU A 161 18.34 -6.79 -9.86
CA GLU A 161 18.38 -6.27 -11.24
C GLU A 161 17.06 -5.60 -11.65
N LEU A 162 15.90 -6.09 -11.17
CA LEU A 162 14.60 -5.48 -11.45
C LEU A 162 14.51 -4.01 -10.99
N LYS A 163 15.25 -3.63 -9.94
CA LYS A 163 15.17 -2.29 -9.35
C LYS A 163 15.74 -1.19 -10.26
N THR A 164 16.54 -1.55 -11.25
CA THR A 164 17.20 -0.61 -12.17
C THR A 164 16.76 -0.77 -13.63
N LEU A 165 15.79 -1.64 -13.90
CA LEU A 165 15.10 -1.68 -15.19
C LEU A 165 14.43 -0.33 -15.50
N PRO A 166 14.13 -0.03 -16.79
CA PRO A 166 13.55 1.24 -17.21
C PRO A 166 12.05 1.37 -16.82
N PHE A 167 11.71 1.16 -15.55
CA PHE A 167 10.36 1.25 -15.01
C PHE A 167 9.72 2.63 -15.23
N GLY A 168 10.52 3.70 -15.18
CA GLY A 168 10.04 5.06 -15.42
C GLY A 168 9.38 5.24 -16.80
N GLU A 169 9.89 4.57 -17.84
CA GLU A 169 9.30 4.63 -19.19
C GLU A 169 7.91 3.98 -19.24
N ILE A 170 7.73 2.88 -18.50
CA ILE A 170 6.45 2.16 -18.39
C ILE A 170 5.43 3.00 -17.60
N TRP A 171 5.87 3.61 -16.49
CA TRP A 171 5.04 4.52 -15.70
C TRP A 171 4.58 5.74 -16.50
N ASP A 172 5.48 6.35 -17.26
CA ASP A 172 5.16 7.50 -18.10
C ASP A 172 4.15 7.14 -19.19
N GLU A 173 4.31 5.97 -19.83
CA GLU A 173 3.36 5.49 -20.81
C GLU A 173 1.98 5.21 -20.19
N TYR A 174 1.93 4.62 -18.99
CA TYR A 174 0.68 4.46 -18.25
C TYR A 174 0.00 5.82 -17.99
N CYS A 175 0.74 6.84 -17.55
CA CYS A 175 0.20 8.19 -17.37
C CYS A 175 -0.36 8.78 -18.67
N ARG A 176 0.39 8.68 -19.78
CA ARG A 176 -0.04 9.19 -21.10
C ARG A 176 -1.33 8.54 -21.57
N ARG A 177 -1.47 7.22 -21.44
CA ARG A 177 -2.68 6.48 -21.81
C ARG A 177 -3.90 6.87 -21.00
N ASN A 178 -3.72 7.26 -19.74
CA ASN A 178 -4.78 7.74 -18.87
C ASN A 178 -5.05 9.25 -19.00
N GLY A 179 -4.34 9.95 -19.88
CA GLY A 179 -4.53 11.40 -20.09
C GLY A 179 -4.14 12.25 -18.87
N VAL A 180 -3.27 11.74 -18.00
CA VAL A 180 -2.77 12.45 -16.81
C VAL A 180 -1.30 12.85 -17.00
N PRO A 181 -0.80 13.90 -16.31
CA PRO A 181 0.58 14.31 -16.45
C PRO A 181 1.56 13.24 -15.91
N VAL A 182 2.71 13.12 -16.60
CA VAL A 182 3.84 12.30 -16.18
C VAL A 182 4.54 12.90 -14.95
N ASP A 183 5.50 12.15 -14.39
CA ASP A 183 6.36 12.70 -13.34
C ASP A 183 7.13 13.93 -13.86
N GLY A 184 7.36 14.90 -12.98
CA GLY A 184 7.97 16.18 -13.33
C GLY A 184 7.01 17.22 -13.93
N ALA A 185 5.81 16.83 -14.40
CA ALA A 185 4.85 17.76 -14.99
C ALA A 185 3.67 18.13 -14.07
N TRP A 186 3.15 17.18 -13.28
CA TRP A 186 1.92 17.38 -12.50
C TRP A 186 2.03 18.45 -11.39
N PHE A 187 3.22 18.67 -10.83
CA PHE A 187 3.40 19.57 -9.68
C PHE A 187 3.15 21.04 -10.02
N GLU A 188 3.41 21.45 -11.27
CA GLU A 188 3.13 22.82 -11.71
C GLU A 188 1.62 23.13 -11.70
N GLU A 189 0.77 22.15 -12.00
CA GLU A 189 -0.69 22.32 -11.89
C GLU A 189 -1.12 22.49 -10.43
N VAL A 190 -0.48 21.80 -9.49
CA VAL A 190 -0.75 21.97 -8.06
C VAL A 190 -0.35 23.38 -7.59
N LYS A 191 0.84 23.87 -7.97
CA LYS A 191 1.27 25.25 -7.66
C LYS A 191 0.31 26.28 -8.24
N LYS A 192 -0.09 26.10 -9.49
CA LYS A 192 -1.05 26.97 -10.17
C LYS A 192 -2.40 26.98 -9.43
N TYR A 193 -2.90 25.83 -9.00
CA TYR A 193 -4.14 25.75 -8.23
C TYR A 193 -4.00 26.36 -6.84
N GLU A 194 -2.86 26.17 -6.19
CA GLU A 194 -2.54 26.80 -4.90
C GLU A 194 -2.58 28.33 -5.00
N GLN A 195 -1.89 28.90 -5.99
CA GLN A 195 -1.84 30.33 -6.21
C GLN A 195 -3.22 30.92 -6.57
N ASN A 196 -3.99 30.22 -7.41
CA ASN A 196 -5.23 30.77 -7.96
C ASN A 196 -6.46 30.50 -7.10
N VAL A 197 -6.44 29.47 -6.24
CA VAL A 197 -7.60 29.00 -5.48
C VAL A 197 -7.29 28.86 -3.99
N LEU A 198 -6.29 28.05 -3.61
CA LEU A 198 -6.08 27.71 -2.19
C LEU A 198 -5.68 28.94 -1.36
N SER A 199 -4.81 29.80 -1.91
CA SER A 199 -4.32 31.04 -1.28
C SER A 199 -5.42 32.07 -0.97
N LYS A 200 -6.60 31.91 -1.58
CA LYS A 200 -7.74 32.84 -1.46
C LYS A 200 -8.77 32.38 -0.42
N ARG A 201 -8.53 31.25 0.25
CA ARG A 201 -9.42 30.73 1.29
C ARG A 201 -9.18 31.49 2.59
N ILE A 202 -10.27 31.87 3.26
CA ILE A 202 -10.28 32.56 4.58
C ILE A 202 -10.32 31.51 5.68
#